data_AF-A0A9P6NYZ0-F1
#
_entry.id   AF-A0A9P6NYZ0-F1
#
_cell.length_a   1.000
_cell.length_b   1.000
_cell.length_c   1.000
_cell.angle_alpha   90.00
_cell.angle_beta   90.00
_cell.angle_gamma   90.00
#
_symmetry.space_group_name_H-M   'P 1'
#
loop_
_entity.id
_entity.type
_entity.pdbx_description
1 polymer ?
#
loop_
_entity_poly.entity_id
_entity_poly.type
_entity_poly.pdbx_seq_one_letter_code
_entity_poly.pdbx_strand_id
1 'polypeptide(L)'
;MDFTRFLKDAPIEGPDTVKLWKEHVDTDSVIRNIALEVLLGFSDGYIVLVDNYYLYYSPKDKQIIYLPSDVDLTLGSTLVKLKDMWSGNYQQYPGFSMKRPLLKILKVPEFKTQFEQLLVKLSKELTNPTVIYQRIDDLTNMIREDVAWDKTLPRANTNLNFPGKLVGPAKINSSDIVPPWDLETARSWYTRGNISFETAVNGCNISLSLSGVKEWFQHQTQATLAHFNATQ
;
A
#
# COMPACT_ATOMS: atom_id res chain seq x y z
N MET A 1 -19.65 20.18 -1.18
CA MET A 1 -18.83 19.72 -0.05
C MET A 1 -17.69 20.70 0.13
N ASP A 2 -17.57 21.32 1.30
CA ASP A 2 -16.55 22.34 1.54
C ASP A 2 -15.13 21.77 1.51
N PHE A 3 -14.96 20.49 1.86
CA PHE A 3 -13.66 19.84 1.84
C PHE A 3 -13.04 19.69 0.44
N THR A 4 -13.81 19.28 -0.56
CA THR A 4 -13.29 19.14 -1.93
C THR A 4 -12.96 20.50 -2.56
N ARG A 5 -13.70 21.55 -2.18
CA ARG A 5 -13.37 22.94 -2.52
C ARG A 5 -12.05 23.34 -1.85
N PHE A 6 -11.90 23.09 -0.55
CA PHE A 6 -10.65 23.33 0.16
C PHE A 6 -9.47 22.63 -0.55
N LEU A 7 -9.54 21.33 -0.86
CA LEU A 7 -8.43 20.63 -1.53
C LEU A 7 -8.04 21.27 -2.88
N LYS A 8 -9.03 21.69 -3.66
CA LYS A 8 -8.81 22.38 -4.94
C LYS A 8 -8.01 23.67 -4.74
N ASP A 9 -8.41 24.48 -3.77
CA ASP A 9 -7.93 25.85 -3.60
C ASP A 9 -6.81 25.98 -2.53
N ALA A 10 -6.50 24.89 -1.80
CA ALA A 10 -5.54 24.89 -0.70
C ALA A 10 -4.16 25.42 -1.14
N PRO A 11 -3.53 26.30 -0.35
CA PRO A 11 -2.19 26.80 -0.64
C PRO A 11 -1.16 25.68 -0.50
N ILE A 12 -0.04 25.85 -1.21
CA ILE A 12 1.14 24.97 -1.11
C ILE A 12 2.38 25.71 -0.60
N GLU A 13 2.29 27.04 -0.45
CA GLU A 13 3.36 27.94 -0.06
C GLU A 13 2.79 29.16 0.66
N GLY A 14 3.62 29.80 1.49
CA GLY A 14 3.25 30.97 2.29
C GLY A 14 3.07 30.68 3.78
N PRO A 15 3.14 31.71 4.64
CA PRO A 15 3.34 31.56 6.08
C PRO A 15 2.18 30.87 6.81
N ASP A 16 0.94 30.98 6.31
CA ASP A 16 -0.24 30.38 6.92
C ASP A 16 -0.62 29.01 6.34
N THR A 17 0.16 28.49 5.38
CA THR A 17 -0.18 27.26 4.65
C THR A 17 -0.40 26.07 5.58
N VAL A 18 0.58 25.79 6.44
CA VAL A 18 0.52 24.67 7.39
C VAL A 18 -0.69 24.79 8.32
N LYS A 19 -0.96 26.00 8.80
CA LYS A 19 -2.08 26.29 9.69
C LYS A 19 -3.40 26.01 8.99
N LEU A 20 -3.60 26.53 7.78
CA LEU A 20 -4.85 26.37 7.04
C LEU A 20 -5.15 24.89 6.72
N TRP A 21 -4.13 24.10 6.36
CA TRP A 21 -4.28 22.66 6.19
C TRP A 21 -4.74 21.97 7.48
N LYS A 22 -4.11 22.30 8.61
CA LYS A 22 -4.48 21.76 9.93
C LYS A 22 -5.85 22.21 10.40
N GLU A 23 -6.44 23.28 9.87
CA GLU A 23 -7.82 23.66 10.21
C GLU A 23 -8.86 22.76 9.53
N HIS A 24 -8.51 22.08 8.44
CA HIS A 24 -9.45 21.31 7.61
C HIS A 24 -9.20 19.80 7.65
N VAL A 25 -7.96 19.39 7.92
CA VAL A 25 -7.50 18.00 7.84
C VAL A 25 -6.65 17.68 9.05
N ASP A 26 -6.84 16.48 9.61
CA ASP A 26 -5.84 15.88 10.48
C ASP A 26 -4.65 15.45 9.61
N THR A 27 -3.72 16.38 9.43
CA THR A 27 -2.55 16.22 8.56
C THR A 27 -1.71 15.01 8.93
N ASP A 28 -1.68 14.65 10.22
CA ASP A 28 -0.91 13.51 10.70
C ASP A 28 -1.53 12.20 10.24
N SER A 29 -2.87 12.08 10.27
CA SER A 29 -3.55 10.90 9.71
C SER A 29 -3.24 10.73 8.22
N VAL A 30 -3.34 11.81 7.43
CA VAL A 30 -3.10 11.75 5.98
C VAL A 30 -1.65 11.39 5.68
N ILE A 31 -0.69 12.11 6.26
CA ILE A 31 0.73 11.92 5.98
C ILE A 31 1.20 10.52 6.42
N ARG A 32 0.74 10.04 7.59
CA ARG A 32 1.05 8.69 8.07
C ARG A 32 0.49 7.62 7.14
N ASN A 33 -0.73 7.78 6.66
CA ASN A 33 -1.32 6.80 5.75
C ASN A 33 -0.63 6.77 4.38
N ILE A 34 -0.24 7.93 3.83
CA ILE A 34 0.56 7.95 2.59
C ILE A 34 1.91 7.23 2.80
N ALA A 35 2.56 7.44 3.94
CA ALA A 35 3.81 6.73 4.28
C ALA A 35 3.60 5.21 4.40
N LEU A 36 2.54 4.77 5.08
CA LEU A 36 2.22 3.35 5.23
C LEU A 36 1.82 2.71 3.91
N GLU A 37 1.06 3.39 3.05
CA GLU A 37 0.69 2.89 1.73
C GLU A 37 1.93 2.61 0.85
N VAL A 38 2.93 3.50 0.92
CA VAL A 38 4.23 3.29 0.25
C VAL A 38 5.02 2.13 0.87
N LEU A 39 5.18 2.11 2.20
CA LEU A 39 6.00 1.10 2.89
C LEU A 39 5.39 -0.30 2.88
N LEU A 40 4.07 -0.40 2.91
CA LEU A 40 3.35 -1.68 2.91
C LEU A 40 2.93 -2.11 1.50
N GLY A 41 3.16 -1.28 0.49
CA GLY A 41 2.88 -1.64 -0.91
C GLY A 41 1.41 -1.88 -1.18
N PHE A 42 0.55 -0.92 -0.78
CA PHE A 42 -0.88 -1.04 -0.94
C PHE A 42 -1.33 -0.81 -2.40
N SER A 43 -1.44 -1.90 -3.17
CA SER A 43 -1.53 -1.84 -4.63
C SER A 43 -2.90 -1.43 -5.20
N ASP A 44 -3.92 -1.37 -4.36
CA ASP A 44 -5.25 -0.86 -4.68
C ASP A 44 -5.71 0.24 -3.71
N GLY A 45 -4.76 0.83 -2.96
CA GLY A 45 -5.01 1.96 -2.08
C GLY A 45 -5.28 3.28 -2.81
N TYR A 46 -5.27 4.38 -2.06
CA TYR A 46 -5.63 5.70 -2.57
C TYR A 46 -4.65 6.23 -3.62
N ILE A 47 -3.35 6.01 -3.46
CA ILE A 47 -2.31 6.43 -4.39
C ILE A 47 -2.50 5.68 -5.72
N VAL A 48 -2.67 4.37 -5.67
CA VAL A 48 -2.70 3.52 -6.85
C VAL A 48 -4.03 3.57 -7.58
N LEU A 49 -5.16 3.34 -6.88
CA LEU A 49 -6.49 3.20 -7.50
C LEU A 49 -7.55 4.18 -7.00
N VAL A 50 -7.24 5.01 -5.99
CA VAL A 50 -8.24 5.87 -5.33
C VAL A 50 -9.34 5.04 -4.66
N ASP A 51 -8.95 3.89 -4.10
CA ASP A 51 -9.87 2.97 -3.44
C ASP A 51 -9.43 2.68 -1.99
N ASN A 52 -10.24 1.91 -1.28
CA ASN A 52 -9.92 1.33 0.02
C ASN A 52 -9.57 2.36 1.12
N TYR A 53 -10.37 3.43 1.18
CA TYR A 53 -10.28 4.42 2.25
C TYR A 53 -11.64 5.00 2.63
N TYR A 54 -11.71 5.48 3.87
CA TYR A 54 -12.79 6.33 4.36
C TYR A 54 -12.26 7.69 4.77
N LEU A 55 -13.10 8.71 4.66
CA LEU A 55 -12.87 10.04 5.24
C LEU A 55 -13.91 10.28 6.32
N TYR A 56 -13.42 10.46 7.54
CA TYR A 56 -14.26 10.77 8.69
C TYR A 56 -14.14 12.25 9.05
N TYR A 57 -15.26 12.96 9.15
CA TYR A 57 -15.27 14.32 9.69
C TYR A 57 -15.42 14.26 11.21
N SER A 58 -14.39 14.69 11.95
CA SER A 58 -14.47 14.83 13.42
C SER A 58 -15.26 16.08 13.78
N PRO A 59 -16.45 15.98 14.41
CA PRO A 59 -17.21 17.16 14.80
C PRO A 59 -16.54 17.96 15.92
N LYS A 60 -15.69 17.29 16.72
CA LYS A 60 -14.94 17.89 17.81
C LYS A 60 -13.81 18.78 17.29
N ASP A 61 -13.01 18.24 16.38
CA ASP A 61 -11.78 18.89 15.90
C ASP A 61 -12.03 19.67 14.60
N LYS A 62 -13.20 19.48 13.99
CA LYS A 62 -13.63 20.07 12.71
C LYS A 62 -12.71 19.73 11.53
N GLN A 63 -12.01 18.60 11.63
CA GLN A 63 -11.04 18.11 10.67
C GLN A 63 -11.55 16.84 9.96
N ILE A 64 -11.08 16.64 8.74
CA ILE A 64 -11.16 15.34 8.05
C ILE A 64 -10.00 14.45 8.51
N ILE A 65 -10.34 13.23 8.92
CA ILE A 65 -9.42 12.15 9.29
C ILE A 65 -9.44 11.09 8.19
N TYR A 66 -8.25 10.67 7.75
CA TYR A 66 -8.10 9.59 6.78
C TYR A 66 -8.03 8.23 7.47
N LEU A 67 -8.80 7.27 6.98
CA LEU A 67 -8.84 5.90 7.49
C LEU A 67 -8.62 4.91 6.33
N PRO A 68 -7.56 4.08 6.35
CA PRO A 68 -7.39 3.02 5.36
C PRO A 68 -8.41 1.90 5.65
N SER A 69 -8.80 1.19 4.61
CA SER A 69 -9.69 0.02 4.67
C SER A 69 -9.08 -1.09 3.80
N ASP A 70 -9.59 -2.32 3.93
CA ASP A 70 -9.35 -3.42 2.98
C ASP A 70 -7.89 -3.57 2.51
N VAL A 71 -6.97 -3.78 3.45
CA VAL A 71 -5.52 -3.75 3.22
C VAL A 71 -4.95 -5.11 2.76
N ASP A 72 -5.73 -5.89 2.00
CA ASP A 72 -5.39 -7.26 1.61
C ASP A 72 -4.38 -7.31 0.45
N LEU A 73 -4.42 -6.37 -0.49
CA LEU A 73 -3.41 -6.21 -1.55
C LEU A 73 -2.21 -5.35 -1.11
N THR A 74 -1.62 -5.77 0.02
CA THR A 74 -0.38 -5.22 0.59
C THR A 74 0.70 -6.31 0.66
N LEU A 75 1.88 -5.93 1.17
CA LEU A 75 2.97 -6.83 1.55
C LEU A 75 3.42 -7.78 0.43
N GLY A 76 3.42 -7.26 -0.80
CA GLY A 76 3.90 -7.99 -1.96
C GLY A 76 2.84 -8.63 -2.83
N SER A 77 1.55 -8.59 -2.48
CA SER A 77 0.47 -8.97 -3.40
C SER A 77 0.02 -7.77 -4.23
N THR A 78 0.13 -7.84 -5.56
CA THR A 78 -0.08 -6.65 -6.39
C THR A 78 -0.54 -6.91 -7.83
N LEU A 79 -1.16 -5.89 -8.43
CA LEU A 79 -1.51 -5.78 -9.86
C LEU A 79 -0.60 -4.79 -10.64
N VAL A 80 0.30 -4.10 -9.93
CA VAL A 80 1.32 -3.20 -10.50
C VAL A 80 2.71 -3.83 -10.34
N LYS A 81 3.72 -3.33 -11.06
CA LYS A 81 5.07 -3.92 -11.00
C LYS A 81 5.64 -3.87 -9.58
N LEU A 82 5.95 -5.05 -9.01
CA LEU A 82 6.57 -5.18 -7.68
C LEU A 82 7.80 -4.28 -7.52
N LYS A 83 8.70 -4.30 -8.52
CA LYS A 83 9.93 -3.52 -8.53
C LYS A 83 9.73 -2.02 -8.33
N ASP A 84 8.58 -1.48 -8.75
CA ASP A 84 8.28 -0.06 -8.65
C ASP A 84 7.70 0.26 -7.26
N MET A 85 6.97 -0.69 -6.64
CA MET A 85 6.37 -0.49 -5.31
C MET A 85 7.40 -0.51 -4.18
N TRP A 86 8.41 -1.39 -4.25
CA TRP A 86 9.43 -1.54 -3.20
C TRP A 86 10.79 -0.95 -3.58
N SER A 87 10.81 0.03 -4.49
CA SER A 87 12.05 0.65 -4.99
C SER A 87 12.77 1.52 -3.95
N GLY A 88 12.13 1.80 -2.81
CA GLY A 88 12.57 2.79 -1.83
C GLY A 88 12.37 4.25 -2.24
N ASN A 89 12.34 4.54 -3.54
CA ASN A 89 12.04 5.85 -4.08
C ASN A 89 10.52 6.04 -4.23
N TYR A 90 9.89 6.72 -3.27
CA TYR A 90 8.44 6.94 -3.29
C TYR A 90 7.94 7.70 -4.53
N GLN A 91 8.79 8.45 -5.23
CA GLN A 91 8.41 9.14 -6.46
C GLN A 91 8.19 8.17 -7.64
N GLN A 92 8.78 6.98 -7.56
CA GLN A 92 8.57 5.88 -8.52
C GLN A 92 7.39 4.98 -8.12
N TYR A 93 6.84 5.16 -6.92
CA TYR A 93 5.72 4.35 -6.46
C TYR A 93 4.52 4.49 -7.43
N PRO A 94 3.90 3.38 -7.86
CA PRO A 94 2.80 3.41 -8.82
C PRO A 94 1.68 4.35 -8.38
N GLY A 95 1.25 5.25 -9.27
CA GLY A 95 0.20 6.23 -8.99
C GLY A 95 0.65 7.51 -8.29
N PHE A 96 1.88 7.60 -7.78
CA PHE A 96 2.35 8.78 -7.04
C PHE A 96 2.43 10.05 -7.89
N SER A 97 2.74 9.90 -9.18
CA SER A 97 2.75 11.01 -10.15
C SER A 97 1.37 11.36 -10.71
N MET A 98 0.34 10.57 -10.40
CA MET A 98 -1.03 10.82 -10.86
C MET A 98 -1.68 11.94 -10.03
N LYS A 99 -2.69 12.59 -10.61
CA LYS A 99 -3.41 13.67 -9.94
C LYS A 99 -4.33 13.11 -8.85
N ARG A 100 -3.82 13.06 -7.62
CA ARG A 100 -4.59 12.71 -6.41
C ARG A 100 -4.78 13.98 -5.55
N PRO A 101 -6.02 14.45 -5.31
CA PRO A 101 -6.25 15.68 -4.56
C PRO A 101 -5.58 15.74 -3.18
N LEU A 102 -5.56 14.62 -2.43
CA LEU A 102 -4.93 14.58 -1.10
C LEU A 102 -3.41 14.60 -1.17
N LEU A 103 -2.77 14.07 -2.23
CA LEU A 103 -1.31 14.13 -2.38
C LEU A 103 -0.79 15.57 -2.57
N LYS A 104 -1.68 16.54 -2.85
CA LYS A 104 -1.33 17.96 -2.86
C LYS A 104 -0.73 18.41 -1.52
N ILE A 105 -1.07 17.77 -0.40
CA ILE A 105 -0.48 18.07 0.92
C ILE A 105 1.06 17.95 0.91
N LEU A 106 1.60 17.00 0.14
CA LEU A 106 3.06 16.78 0.04
C LEU A 106 3.77 17.81 -0.86
N LYS A 107 3.03 18.78 -1.43
CA LYS A 107 3.62 19.95 -2.07
C LYS A 107 3.97 21.06 -1.08
N VAL A 108 3.45 20.99 0.15
CA VAL A 108 3.83 21.86 1.26
C VAL A 108 5.17 21.36 1.81
N PRO A 109 6.24 22.18 1.84
CA PRO A 109 7.57 21.73 2.24
C PRO A 109 7.61 21.04 3.61
N GLU A 110 6.92 21.58 4.61
CA GLU A 110 6.90 21.05 5.97
C GLU A 110 6.26 19.65 6.03
N PHE A 111 5.14 19.44 5.32
CA PHE A 111 4.47 18.14 5.27
C PHE A 111 5.27 17.13 4.45
N LYS A 112 5.95 17.57 3.40
CA LYS A 112 6.88 16.71 2.65
C LYS A 112 8.03 16.25 3.53
N THR A 113 8.64 17.16 4.29
CA THR A 113 9.70 16.80 5.25
C THR A 113 9.19 15.83 6.29
N GLN A 114 7.99 16.04 6.85
CA GLN A 114 7.37 15.12 7.80
C GLN A 114 7.13 13.73 7.18
N PHE A 115 6.64 13.67 5.95
CA PHE A 115 6.44 12.43 5.21
C PHE A 115 7.74 11.64 5.02
N GLU A 116 8.80 12.29 4.52
CA GLU A 116 10.09 11.65 4.27
C GLU A 116 10.74 11.18 5.58
N GLN A 117 10.63 11.97 6.65
CA GLN A 117 11.07 11.55 7.99
C GLN A 117 10.29 10.33 8.50
N LEU A 118 8.98 10.26 8.25
CA LEU A 118 8.17 9.09 8.61
C LEU A 118 8.57 7.84 7.83
N LEU A 119 8.87 7.95 6.53
CA LEU A 119 9.37 6.82 5.75
C LEU A 119 10.62 6.22 6.41
N VAL A 120 11.63 7.06 6.70
CA VAL A 120 12.86 6.61 7.35
C VAL A 120 12.60 6.05 8.75
N LYS A 121 11.79 6.74 9.57
CA LYS A 121 11.49 6.33 10.95
C LYS A 121 10.80 4.97 10.97
N LEU A 122 9.73 4.80 10.20
CA LEU A 122 8.97 3.56 10.14
C LEU A 122 9.83 2.43 9.57
N SER A 123 10.74 2.71 8.62
CA SER A 123 11.69 1.72 8.12
C SER A 123 12.66 1.22 9.19
N LYS A 124 13.11 2.09 10.10
CA LYS A 124 14.00 1.70 11.20
C LYS A 124 13.28 0.97 12.33
N GLU A 125 12.06 1.39 12.65
CA GLU A 125 11.34 0.97 13.86
C GLU A 125 10.32 -0.13 13.60
N LEU A 126 9.49 0.01 12.56
CA LEU A 126 8.32 -0.85 12.34
C LEU A 126 8.57 -1.92 11.29
N THR A 127 9.06 -1.54 10.10
CA THR A 127 9.22 -2.47 8.98
C THR A 127 10.57 -3.18 8.97
N ASN A 128 11.46 -2.82 9.89
CA ASN A 128 12.79 -3.40 10.02
C ASN A 128 12.69 -4.93 10.21
N PRO A 129 13.36 -5.75 9.38
CA PRO A 129 13.38 -7.20 9.53
C PRO A 129 13.70 -7.68 10.96
N THR A 130 14.58 -7.00 11.69
CA THR A 130 14.92 -7.37 13.08
C THR A 130 13.76 -7.22 14.06
N VAL A 131 12.76 -6.40 13.72
CA VAL A 131 11.55 -6.14 14.52
C VAL A 131 10.36 -6.92 13.97
N ILE A 132 10.06 -6.76 12.68
CA ILE A 132 8.81 -7.26 12.09
C ILE A 132 8.81 -8.78 11.91
N TYR A 133 9.97 -9.42 11.74
CA TYR A 133 10.02 -10.87 11.52
C TYR A 133 9.47 -11.66 12.69
N GLN A 134 9.74 -11.24 13.92
CA GLN A 134 9.17 -11.91 15.10
C GLN A 134 7.63 -11.87 15.06
N ARG A 135 7.05 -10.71 14.74
CA ARG A 135 5.59 -10.58 14.62
C ARG A 135 5.02 -11.46 13.50
N ILE A 136 5.71 -11.53 12.36
CA ILE A 136 5.33 -12.40 11.24
C ILE A 136 5.38 -13.86 11.68
N ASP A 137 6.44 -14.28 12.36
CA ASP A 137 6.60 -15.66 12.82
C ASP A 137 5.55 -16.04 13.88
N ASP A 138 5.29 -15.16 14.85
CA ASP A 138 4.25 -15.36 15.87
C ASP A 138 2.87 -15.51 15.23
N LEU A 139 2.51 -14.62 14.29
CA LEU A 139 1.22 -14.69 13.59
C LEU A 139 1.13 -15.92 12.69
N THR A 140 2.20 -16.25 11.96
CA THR A 140 2.26 -17.42 11.10
C THR A 140 2.09 -18.69 11.90
N ASN A 141 2.74 -18.79 13.06
CA ASN A 141 2.60 -19.94 13.96
C ASN A 141 1.20 -20.01 14.57
N MET A 142 0.65 -18.87 14.99
CA MET A 142 -0.71 -18.80 15.55
C MET A 142 -1.77 -19.37 14.59
N ILE A 143 -1.68 -19.08 13.29
CA ILE A 143 -2.70 -19.51 12.30
C ILE A 143 -2.31 -20.77 11.52
N ARG A 144 -1.15 -21.38 11.79
CA ARG A 144 -0.59 -22.45 10.96
C ARG A 144 -1.52 -23.65 10.85
N GLU A 145 -2.09 -24.08 11.99
CA GLU A 145 -2.99 -25.21 12.06
C GLU A 145 -4.33 -24.90 11.38
N ASP A 146 -4.87 -23.70 11.57
CA ASP A 146 -6.11 -23.25 10.92
C ASP A 146 -5.97 -23.22 9.39
N VAL A 147 -4.83 -22.73 8.87
CA VAL A 147 -4.54 -22.73 7.43
C VAL A 147 -4.42 -24.15 6.88
N ALA A 148 -3.79 -25.06 7.64
CA ALA A 148 -3.68 -26.46 7.25
C ALA A 148 -5.06 -27.13 7.21
N TRP A 149 -5.90 -26.86 8.22
CA TRP A 149 -7.27 -27.35 8.31
C TRP A 149 -8.17 -26.79 7.20
N ASP A 150 -8.15 -25.47 6.95
CA ASP A 150 -8.97 -24.83 5.89
C ASP A 150 -8.69 -25.46 4.52
N LYS A 151 -7.43 -25.80 4.23
CA LYS A 151 -7.04 -26.47 2.98
C LYS A 151 -7.62 -27.88 2.82
N THR A 152 -8.08 -28.51 3.89
CA THR A 152 -8.77 -29.82 3.84
C THR A 152 -10.27 -29.68 3.57
N LEU A 153 -10.85 -28.50 3.81
CA LEU A 153 -12.29 -28.30 3.70
C LEU A 153 -12.72 -28.26 2.23
N PRO A 154 -13.90 -28.83 1.92
CA PRO A 154 -14.52 -28.60 0.61
C PRO A 154 -14.80 -27.11 0.46
N ARG A 155 -14.37 -26.51 -0.66
CA ARG A 155 -14.60 -25.10 -0.93
C ARG A 155 -16.11 -24.86 -1.05
N ALA A 156 -16.67 -24.08 -0.13
CA ALA A 156 -18.09 -23.72 -0.14
C ALA A 156 -18.48 -22.96 -1.42
N ASN A 157 -17.56 -22.15 -1.94
CA ASN A 157 -17.71 -21.52 -3.25
C ASN A 157 -17.03 -22.35 -4.34
N THR A 158 -17.78 -23.24 -4.98
CA THR A 158 -17.33 -24.03 -6.15
C THR A 158 -17.24 -23.18 -7.42
N ASN A 159 -17.95 -22.04 -7.43
CA ASN A 159 -17.97 -21.05 -8.49
C ASN A 159 -17.30 -19.76 -8.00
N LEU A 160 -16.04 -19.83 -7.57
CA LEU A 160 -15.21 -18.65 -7.28
C LEU A 160 -15.08 -17.78 -8.54
N ASN A 161 -16.13 -17.05 -8.85
CA ASN A 161 -16.16 -15.90 -9.73
C ASN A 161 -15.63 -14.75 -8.89
N PHE A 162 -14.34 -14.79 -8.55
CA PHE A 162 -13.62 -13.53 -8.42
C PHE A 162 -13.92 -12.72 -9.69
N PRO A 163 -14.08 -11.39 -9.63
CA PRO A 163 -14.05 -10.56 -10.83
C PRO A 163 -12.72 -10.84 -11.53
N GLY A 164 -12.72 -11.78 -12.49
CA GLY A 164 -11.55 -12.57 -12.85
C GLY A 164 -11.86 -13.95 -13.42
N LYS A 165 -12.87 -14.69 -12.91
CA LYS A 165 -13.37 -15.91 -13.60
C LYS A 165 -14.38 -15.62 -14.70
N LEU A 166 -14.89 -14.38 -14.78
CA LEU A 166 -15.48 -13.86 -16.03
C LEU A 166 -14.46 -13.84 -17.19
N VAL A 167 -13.16 -13.96 -16.86
CA VAL A 167 -12.05 -13.78 -17.78
C VAL A 167 -10.98 -14.81 -17.42
N GLY A 168 -11.18 -16.09 -17.78
CA GLY A 168 -10.19 -17.14 -17.53
C GLY A 168 -8.75 -16.72 -17.91
N PRO A 169 -7.71 -17.40 -17.39
CA PRO A 169 -6.29 -16.97 -17.38
C PRO A 169 -5.70 -16.42 -18.69
N ALA A 170 -6.37 -16.65 -19.83
CA ALA A 170 -6.02 -16.22 -21.17
C ALA A 170 -6.74 -14.96 -21.69
N LYS A 171 -7.60 -14.27 -20.92
CA LYS A 171 -8.52 -13.26 -21.48
C LYS A 171 -8.33 -11.81 -21.00
N ILE A 172 -7.43 -11.52 -20.06
CA ILE A 172 -7.15 -10.12 -19.70
C ILE A 172 -6.32 -9.49 -20.80
N ASN A 173 -6.92 -8.52 -21.46
CA ASN A 173 -6.33 -7.77 -22.55
C ASN A 173 -5.89 -6.38 -22.07
N SER A 174 -5.09 -5.70 -22.88
CA SER A 174 -4.65 -4.34 -22.60
C SER A 174 -5.82 -3.36 -22.38
N SER A 175 -6.99 -3.63 -22.96
CA SER A 175 -8.21 -2.83 -22.77
C SER A 175 -8.79 -2.91 -21.36
N ASP A 176 -8.47 -3.95 -20.60
CA ASP A 176 -9.02 -4.20 -19.27
C ASP A 176 -8.13 -3.63 -18.16
N ILE A 177 -6.96 -3.10 -18.51
CA ILE A 177 -5.95 -2.58 -17.58
C ILE A 177 -6.14 -1.07 -17.39
N VAL A 178 -6.32 -0.65 -16.14
CA VAL A 178 -6.41 0.75 -15.76
C VAL A 178 -5.05 1.21 -15.21
N PRO A 179 -4.44 2.29 -15.72
CA PRO A 179 -3.21 2.82 -15.14
C PRO A 179 -3.36 3.08 -13.63
N PRO A 180 -2.40 2.66 -12.79
CA PRO A 180 -1.05 2.22 -13.14
C PRO A 180 -0.85 0.69 -13.20
N TRP A 181 -1.91 -0.11 -13.31
CA TRP A 181 -1.79 -1.58 -13.42
C TRP A 181 -0.88 -2.01 -14.57
N ASP A 182 -0.22 -3.14 -14.36
CA ASP A 182 0.68 -3.75 -15.34
C ASP A 182 0.06 -5.05 -15.87
N LEU A 183 -0.01 -5.20 -17.20
CA LEU A 183 -0.72 -6.31 -17.83
C LEU A 183 -0.12 -7.68 -17.46
N GLU A 184 1.20 -7.79 -17.44
CA GLU A 184 1.89 -9.06 -17.13
C GLU A 184 1.74 -9.40 -15.65
N THR A 185 1.86 -8.40 -14.78
CA THR A 185 1.65 -8.55 -13.34
C THR A 185 0.20 -8.95 -13.04
N ALA A 186 -0.78 -8.29 -13.65
CA ALA A 186 -2.18 -8.65 -13.54
C ALA A 186 -2.42 -10.09 -14.01
N ARG A 187 -1.95 -10.46 -15.22
CA ARG A 187 -2.04 -11.86 -15.70
C ARG A 187 -1.40 -12.84 -14.73
N SER A 188 -0.25 -12.52 -14.15
CA SER A 188 0.35 -13.34 -13.11
C SER A 188 -0.62 -13.47 -11.92
N TRP A 189 -1.18 -12.36 -11.42
CA TRP A 189 -2.14 -12.37 -10.30
C TRP A 189 -3.31 -13.34 -10.52
N TYR A 190 -3.93 -13.31 -11.71
CA TYR A 190 -5.08 -14.14 -12.06
C TYR A 190 -4.73 -15.60 -12.40
N THR A 191 -3.50 -15.87 -12.82
CA THR A 191 -3.05 -17.23 -13.19
C THR A 191 -2.26 -17.92 -12.07
N ARG A 192 -1.99 -17.23 -10.96
CA ARG A 192 -1.29 -17.79 -9.79
C ARG A 192 -2.01 -19.06 -9.32
N GLY A 193 -1.23 -20.15 -9.28
CA GLY A 193 -1.68 -21.43 -8.74
C GLY A 193 -1.76 -21.42 -7.21
N ASN A 194 -1.97 -22.59 -6.63
CA ASN A 194 -1.93 -22.76 -5.19
C ASN A 194 -0.50 -22.51 -4.67
N ILE A 195 -0.38 -21.68 -3.63
CA ILE A 195 0.90 -21.34 -3.00
C ILE A 195 0.90 -21.94 -1.60
N SER A 196 2.00 -22.60 -1.24
CA SER A 196 2.14 -23.15 0.11
C SER A 196 2.20 -22.00 1.12
N PHE A 197 1.71 -22.23 2.34
CA PHE A 197 1.73 -21.18 3.37
C PHE A 197 3.18 -20.74 3.69
N GLU A 198 4.09 -21.72 3.72
CA GLU A 198 5.52 -21.49 3.89
C GLU A 198 6.13 -20.65 2.76
N THR A 199 5.77 -20.96 1.51
CA THR A 199 6.22 -20.17 0.35
C THR A 199 5.67 -18.75 0.39
N ALA A 200 4.41 -18.55 0.77
CA ALA A 200 3.82 -17.20 0.85
C ALA A 200 4.51 -16.32 1.91
N VAL A 201 4.98 -16.91 3.02
CA VAL A 201 5.64 -16.16 4.10
C VAL A 201 7.13 -15.97 3.83
N ASN A 202 7.84 -17.05 3.48
CA ASN A 202 9.31 -17.11 3.45
C ASN A 202 9.90 -17.27 2.04
N GLY A 203 9.07 -17.44 1.01
CA GLY A 203 9.55 -17.56 -0.37
C GLY A 203 10.14 -16.26 -0.91
N CYS A 204 11.01 -16.39 -1.92
CA CYS A 204 11.56 -15.25 -2.64
C CYS A 204 11.19 -15.35 -4.12
N ASN A 205 10.92 -14.21 -4.77
CA ASN A 205 10.59 -14.11 -6.19
C ASN A 205 9.48 -15.09 -6.63
N ILE A 206 8.40 -15.18 -5.85
CA ILE A 206 7.34 -16.19 -6.03
C ILE A 206 6.66 -16.03 -7.41
N SER A 207 6.29 -14.81 -7.78
CA SER A 207 5.79 -14.47 -9.11
C SER A 207 5.94 -12.97 -9.39
N LEU A 208 5.51 -12.52 -10.59
CA LEU A 208 5.50 -11.08 -10.92
C LEU A 208 4.56 -10.26 -10.01
N SER A 209 3.55 -10.90 -9.45
CA SER A 209 2.50 -10.28 -8.62
C SER A 209 2.59 -10.64 -7.15
N LEU A 210 3.52 -11.51 -6.75
CA LEU A 210 3.69 -11.96 -5.37
C LEU A 210 5.17 -12.03 -4.97
N SER A 211 5.53 -11.31 -3.90
CA SER A 211 6.73 -11.60 -3.11
C SER A 211 6.39 -12.41 -1.87
N GLY A 212 7.39 -12.99 -1.21
CA GLY A 212 7.20 -13.44 0.17
C GLY A 212 6.95 -12.25 1.10
N VAL A 213 6.23 -12.46 2.21
CA VAL A 213 5.99 -11.39 3.20
C VAL A 213 7.30 -10.90 3.82
N LYS A 214 8.21 -11.82 4.18
CA LYS A 214 9.53 -11.42 4.71
C LYS A 214 10.40 -10.76 3.66
N GLU A 215 10.40 -11.29 2.43
CA GLU A 215 11.08 -10.70 1.28
C GLU A 215 10.64 -9.24 1.08
N TRP A 216 9.33 -8.97 1.13
CA TRP A 216 8.79 -7.61 1.02
C TRP A 216 9.44 -6.66 2.02
N PHE A 217 9.41 -7.01 3.32
CA PHE A 217 9.93 -6.16 4.38
C PHE A 217 11.45 -5.96 4.29
N GLN A 218 12.18 -7.01 3.91
CA GLN A 218 13.61 -6.92 3.69
C GLN A 218 13.96 -5.94 2.56
N HIS A 219 13.38 -6.15 1.38
CA HIS A 219 13.65 -5.33 0.22
C HIS A 219 13.20 -3.89 0.44
N GLN A 220 11.96 -3.67 0.89
CA GLN A 220 11.44 -2.32 1.02
C GLN A 220 12.19 -1.53 2.09
N THR A 221 12.51 -2.13 3.24
CA THR A 221 13.29 -1.44 4.28
C THR A 221 14.68 -1.08 3.77
N GLN A 222 15.39 -2.03 3.16
CA GLN A 222 16.73 -1.77 2.63
C GLN A 222 16.71 -0.68 1.56
N ALA A 223 15.76 -0.75 0.62
CA ALA A 223 15.64 0.19 -0.47
C ALA A 223 15.28 1.60 0.03
N THR A 224 14.31 1.73 0.95
CA THR A 224 13.93 3.02 1.54
C THR A 224 15.11 3.66 2.27
N LEU A 225 15.81 2.91 3.12
CA LEU A 225 16.95 3.45 3.86
C LEU A 225 18.09 3.85 2.92
N ALA A 226 18.38 3.05 1.89
CA ALA A 226 19.37 3.38 0.86
C ALA A 226 18.99 4.66 0.09
N HIS A 227 17.72 4.82 -0.29
CA HIS A 227 17.25 6.00 -1.00
C HIS A 227 17.47 7.30 -0.20
N PHE A 228 17.30 7.25 1.13
CA PHE A 228 17.49 8.39 2.02
C PHE A 228 18.90 8.48 2.64
N ASN A 229 19.86 7.65 2.20
CA ASN A 229 21.20 7.54 2.79
C ASN A 229 21.18 7.34 4.33
N ALA A 230 20.21 6.58 4.83
CA ALA A 230 20.04 6.27 6.24
C ALA A 230 20.62 4.89 6.56
N THR A 231 21.21 4.74 7.74
CA THR A 231 21.65 3.42 8.26
C THR A 231 20.45 2.64 8.79
N GLN A 232 20.51 1.31 8.72
CA GLN A 232 19.56 0.41 9.35
C GLN A 232 19.58 0.51 10.88
#